data_AF-A0A497GUX5-F1
#
_entry.id   AF-A0A497GUX5-F1
#
_cell.length_a   1.000
_cell.length_b   1.000
_cell.length_c   1.000
_cell.angle_alpha   90.00
_cell.angle_beta   90.00
_cell.angle_gamma   90.00
#
_symmetry.space_group_name_H-M   'P 1'
#
loop_
_entity.id
_entity.type
_entity.pdbx_description
1 polymer ?
#
loop_
_entity_poly.entity_id
_entity_poly.type
_entity_poly.pdbx_seq_one_letter_code
_entity_poly.pdbx_strand_id
1 'polypeptide(L)'
;PAHPFKISVGIGGAWLRRLAPRIGAIEVLNGRTSRFANRRAMAYARELGKPPTAGSDAHLPEEVGRCFLALPSDPGDPEELMEMVLRGEGAPRGRGLTLPAAVRMYVRSVANWGRRGFRRI
;
A
#
# COMPACT_ATOMS: atom_id res chain seq x y z
N PRO A 1 -4.15 -6.46 -4.95
CA PRO A 1 -4.01 -6.75 -3.51
C PRO A 1 -3.20 -5.67 -2.77
N ALA A 2 -3.61 -5.34 -1.55
CA ALA A 2 -2.95 -4.35 -0.70
C ALA A 2 -1.60 -4.90 -0.18
N HIS A 3 -0.57 -4.06 -0.26
CA HIS A 3 0.77 -4.20 0.33
C HIS A 3 1.26 -5.65 0.40
N PRO A 4 1.39 -6.34 -0.76
CA PRO A 4 1.48 -7.80 -0.83
C PRO A 4 2.76 -8.37 -0.21
N PHE A 5 3.78 -7.53 0.01
CA PHE A 5 5.05 -7.91 0.63
C PHE A 5 5.28 -7.26 1.99
N LYS A 6 4.26 -6.66 2.61
CA LYS A 6 4.34 -6.14 3.99
C LYS A 6 4.67 -7.30 4.94
N ILE A 7 5.74 -7.15 5.73
CA ILE A 7 6.32 -8.25 6.52
C ILE A 7 5.30 -8.91 7.46
N SER A 8 4.39 -8.14 8.03
CA SER A 8 3.43 -8.64 9.02
C SER A 8 2.21 -9.35 8.43
N VAL A 9 1.73 -8.94 7.24
CA VAL A 9 0.40 -9.33 6.72
C VAL A 9 0.34 -9.51 5.20
N GLY A 10 1.47 -9.36 4.49
CA GLY A 10 1.52 -9.48 3.04
C GLY A 10 1.30 -10.91 2.57
N ILE A 11 0.53 -11.08 1.49
CA ILE A 11 0.22 -12.40 0.92
C ILE A 11 1.43 -13.11 0.30
N GLY A 12 2.50 -12.39 -0.03
CA GLY A 12 3.71 -12.93 -0.64
C GLY A 12 3.59 -13.24 -2.14
N GLY A 13 4.73 -13.55 -2.76
CA GLY A 13 4.85 -13.66 -4.22
C GLY A 13 4.16 -14.87 -4.85
N ALA A 14 4.15 -16.01 -4.16
CA ALA A 14 3.50 -17.23 -4.64
C ALA A 14 1.98 -17.06 -4.79
N TRP A 15 1.34 -16.52 -3.75
CA TRP A 15 -0.09 -16.19 -3.77
C TRP A 15 -0.40 -15.07 -4.74
N LEU A 16 0.47 -14.05 -4.82
CA LEU A 16 0.30 -12.96 -5.77
C LEU A 16 0.26 -13.47 -7.21
N ARG A 17 1.16 -14.39 -7.59
CA ARG A 17 1.15 -15.05 -8.91
C ARG A 17 -0.13 -15.85 -9.15
N ARG A 18 -0.56 -16.63 -8.16
CA ARG A 18 -1.80 -17.41 -8.26
C ARG A 18 -3.05 -16.54 -8.43
N LEU A 19 -3.07 -15.37 -7.80
CA LEU A 19 -4.18 -14.41 -7.88
C LEU A 19 -4.10 -13.48 -9.08
N ALA A 20 -2.92 -13.37 -9.74
CA ALA A 20 -2.71 -12.45 -10.85
C ALA A 20 -3.80 -12.52 -11.94
N PRO A 21 -4.31 -13.70 -12.36
CA PRO A 21 -5.39 -13.78 -13.35
C PRO A 21 -6.73 -13.17 -12.88
N ARG A 22 -6.93 -13.00 -11.56
CA ARG A 22 -8.20 -12.58 -10.94
C ARG A 22 -8.18 -11.16 -10.40
N ILE A 23 -7.08 -10.43 -10.58
CA ILE A 23 -6.92 -9.06 -10.04
C ILE A 23 -6.58 -8.07 -11.15
N GLY A 24 -7.17 -6.88 -11.07
CA GLY A 24 -6.94 -5.79 -12.01
C GLY A 24 -5.63 -5.05 -11.78
N ALA A 25 -5.22 -4.84 -10.52
CA ALA A 25 -4.07 -4.03 -10.16
C ALA A 25 -3.36 -4.51 -8.88
N ILE A 26 -2.15 -4.00 -8.63
CA ILE A 26 -1.33 -4.34 -7.45
C ILE A 26 -0.93 -3.07 -6.69
N GLU A 27 -1.06 -3.05 -5.36
CA GLU A 27 -0.55 -1.94 -4.54
C GLU A 27 0.98 -2.05 -4.46
N VAL A 28 1.67 -1.17 -5.19
CA VAL A 28 3.14 -1.19 -5.32
C VAL A 28 3.82 -0.22 -4.36
N LEU A 29 3.06 0.72 -3.80
CA LEU A 29 3.57 1.73 -2.88
C LEU A 29 2.59 1.97 -1.74
N ASN A 30 2.96 1.51 -0.55
CA ASN A 30 2.17 1.68 0.65
C ASN A 30 2.93 2.48 1.73
N GLY A 31 2.25 3.43 2.38
CA GLY A 31 2.84 4.38 3.34
C GLY A 31 3.38 3.74 4.62
N ARG A 32 2.78 2.63 5.07
CA ARG A 32 3.20 1.84 6.24
C ARG A 32 3.95 0.56 5.88
N THR A 33 4.46 0.49 4.66
CA THR A 33 5.26 -0.63 4.16
C THR A 33 6.69 -0.19 3.88
N SER A 34 7.66 -1.06 4.18
CA SER A 34 9.09 -0.75 3.98
C SER A 34 9.41 -0.50 2.51
N ARG A 35 10.44 0.32 2.25
CA ARG A 35 10.90 0.61 0.88
C ARG A 35 11.27 -0.64 0.11
N PHE A 36 11.86 -1.64 0.78
CA PHE A 36 12.22 -2.92 0.16
C PHE A 36 10.98 -3.71 -0.28
N ALA A 37 9.97 -3.82 0.58
CA ALA A 37 8.72 -4.50 0.24
C ALA A 37 7.96 -3.79 -0.89
N ASN A 38 7.91 -2.46 -0.89
CA ASN A 38 7.32 -1.68 -2.00
C ASN A 38 8.07 -1.91 -3.32
N ARG A 39 9.41 -1.91 -3.31
CA ARG A 39 10.22 -2.24 -4.51
C ARG A 39 9.91 -3.64 -5.04
N ARG A 40 9.74 -4.61 -4.14
CA ARG A 40 9.39 -5.98 -4.49
C ARG A 40 7.98 -6.07 -5.09
N ALA A 41 7.02 -5.32 -4.54
CA ALA A 41 5.67 -5.21 -5.09
C ALA A 41 5.68 -4.62 -6.51
N MET A 42 6.44 -3.54 -6.73
CA MET A 42 6.64 -2.95 -8.05
C MET A 42 7.26 -3.94 -9.06
N ALA A 43 8.28 -4.69 -8.65
CA ALA A 43 8.91 -5.69 -9.51
C ALA A 43 7.90 -6.77 -9.96
N TYR A 44 7.08 -7.28 -9.03
CA TYR A 44 6.04 -8.25 -9.34
C TYR A 44 4.92 -7.67 -10.21
N ALA A 45 4.53 -6.42 -9.99
CA ALA A 45 3.54 -5.76 -10.83
C ALA A 45 4.01 -5.69 -12.30
N ARG A 46 5.28 -5.35 -12.51
CA ARG A 46 5.90 -5.34 -13.84
C ARG A 46 6.00 -6.75 -14.44
N GLU A 47 6.48 -7.73 -13.67
CA GLU A 47 6.59 -9.13 -14.10
C GLU A 47 5.23 -9.70 -14.53
N LEU A 48 4.15 -9.34 -13.83
CA LEU A 48 2.80 -9.86 -14.06
C LEU A 48 1.96 -8.99 -15.01
N GLY A 49 2.54 -7.93 -15.59
CA GLY A 49 1.82 -7.00 -16.47
C GLY A 49 0.61 -6.35 -15.79
N LYS A 50 0.72 -6.05 -14.49
CA LYS A 50 -0.37 -5.44 -13.70
C LYS A 50 -0.13 -3.96 -13.45
N PRO A 51 -1.15 -3.10 -13.65
CA PRO A 51 -1.05 -1.70 -13.33
C PRO A 51 -0.80 -1.47 -11.83
N PRO A 52 -0.07 -0.39 -11.48
CA PRO A 52 0.23 -0.04 -10.11
C PRO A 52 -0.95 0.68 -9.43
N THR A 53 -1.06 0.49 -8.12
CA THR A 53 -1.85 1.33 -7.20
C THR A 53 -0.97 1.75 -6.01
N ALA A 54 -1.40 2.76 -5.27
CA ALA A 54 -0.68 3.25 -4.10
C ALA A 54 -1.64 3.83 -3.05
N GLY A 55 -1.30 3.66 -1.78
CA GLY A 55 -2.13 4.10 -0.66
C GLY A 55 -1.33 4.40 0.60
N SER A 56 -1.82 5.32 1.42
CA SER A 56 -1.13 5.69 2.67
C SER A 56 -1.23 4.61 3.74
N ASP A 57 -2.34 3.87 3.79
CA ASP A 57 -2.72 3.00 4.92
C ASP A 57 -2.67 3.79 6.25
N ALA A 58 -3.16 5.03 6.21
CA ALA A 58 -3.09 5.98 7.31
C ALA A 58 -3.89 5.48 8.52
N HIS A 59 -3.23 5.42 9.67
CA HIS A 59 -3.84 5.17 10.97
C HIS A 59 -3.83 6.42 11.87
N LEU A 60 -3.18 7.48 11.40
CA LEU A 60 -3.10 8.80 12.02
C LEU A 60 -3.40 9.87 10.97
N PRO A 61 -3.99 11.02 11.35
CA PRO A 61 -4.27 12.11 10.41
C PRO A 61 -3.02 12.57 9.64
N GLU A 62 -1.87 12.64 10.31
CA GLU A 62 -0.60 13.04 9.69
C GLU A 62 -0.06 12.07 8.61
N GLU A 63 -0.63 10.87 8.51
CA GLU A 63 -0.24 9.86 7.52
C GLU A 63 -1.09 9.95 6.24
N VAL A 64 -2.18 10.71 6.24
CA VAL A 64 -3.04 10.89 5.06
C VAL A 64 -2.22 11.50 3.92
N GLY A 65 -2.37 10.94 2.72
CA GLY A 65 -1.61 11.40 1.53
C GLY A 65 -0.11 11.08 1.56
N ARG A 66 0.41 10.35 2.55
CA ARG A 66 1.83 9.96 2.58
C ARG A 66 2.27 9.18 1.34
N CYS A 67 1.37 8.33 0.83
CA CYS A 67 1.47 7.64 -0.45
C CYS A 67 0.11 7.72 -1.13
N PHE A 68 0.10 7.93 -2.44
CA PHE A 68 -1.09 8.08 -3.25
C PHE A 68 -0.78 7.73 -4.71
N LEU A 69 -1.83 7.50 -5.50
CA LEU A 69 -1.72 7.33 -6.94
C LEU A 69 -2.04 8.69 -7.60
N ALA A 70 -1.08 9.26 -8.33
CA ALA A 70 -1.29 10.51 -9.06
C ALA A 70 -1.81 10.18 -10.47
N LEU A 71 -2.97 10.70 -10.83
CA LEU A 71 -3.58 10.56 -12.15
C LEU A 71 -3.27 11.77 -13.04
N PRO A 72 -3.33 11.61 -14.37
CA PRO A 72 -3.10 12.73 -15.30
C PRO A 72 -4.20 13.80 -15.25
N SER A 73 -5.40 13.44 -14.81
CA SER A 73 -6.57 14.31 -14.69
C SER A 73 -7.48 13.83 -13.55
N ASP A 74 -8.41 14.70 -13.15
CA ASP A 74 -9.48 14.32 -12.22
C ASP A 74 -10.54 13.51 -12.98
N PRO A 75 -10.95 12.34 -12.46
CA PRO A 75 -12.04 11.56 -13.03
C PRO A 75 -13.39 12.24 -12.76
N GLY A 76 -14.30 12.19 -13.72
CA GLY A 76 -15.66 12.69 -13.60
C GLY A 76 -16.56 11.80 -12.72
N ASP A 77 -16.28 10.50 -12.69
CA ASP A 77 -17.01 9.51 -11.89
C ASP A 77 -16.13 8.33 -11.41
N PRO A 78 -16.61 7.48 -10.48
CA PRO A 78 -15.85 6.33 -9.98
C PRO A 78 -15.49 5.28 -11.04
N GLU A 79 -16.30 5.15 -12.08
CA GLU A 79 -16.08 4.23 -13.20
C GLU A 79 -14.87 4.68 -14.04
N GLU A 80 -14.81 5.97 -14.41
CA GLU A 80 -13.67 6.58 -15.11
C GLU A 80 -12.39 6.44 -14.28
N LEU A 81 -12.46 6.70 -12.96
CA LEU A 81 -11.34 6.45 -12.05
C LEU A 81 -10.83 5.01 -12.17
N MET A 82 -11.73 4.04 -12.14
CA MET A 82 -11.37 2.63 -12.25
C MET A 82 -10.71 2.33 -13.60
N GLU A 83 -11.25 2.85 -14.69
CA GLU A 83 -10.67 2.68 -16.03
C GLU A 83 -9.26 3.26 -16.13
N MET A 84 -9.03 4.48 -15.65
CA MET A 84 -7.71 5.12 -15.63
C MET A 84 -6.69 4.26 -14.85
N VAL A 85 -7.12 3.70 -13.71
CA VAL A 85 -6.28 2.78 -12.91
C VAL A 85 -5.97 1.50 -13.69
N LEU A 86 -6.97 0.88 -14.33
CA LEU A 86 -6.80 -0.37 -15.07
C LEU A 86 -5.97 -0.20 -16.34
N ARG A 87 -6.02 0.99 -16.96
CA ARG A 87 -5.15 1.40 -18.09
C ARG A 87 -3.72 1.70 -17.64
N GLY A 88 -3.48 1.80 -16.32
CA GLY A 88 -2.16 2.03 -15.76
C GLY A 88 -1.68 3.49 -15.89
N GLU A 89 -2.61 4.43 -16.02
CA GLU A 89 -2.32 5.86 -16.18
C GLU A 89 -1.81 6.50 -14.88
N GLY A 90 -2.05 5.85 -13.75
CA GLY A 90 -1.63 6.32 -12.43
C GLY A 90 -0.14 6.13 -12.14
N ALA A 91 0.49 7.21 -11.67
CA ALA A 91 1.85 7.20 -11.17
C ALA A 91 1.86 7.09 -9.62
N PRO A 92 2.40 6.01 -9.02
CA PRO A 92 2.50 5.91 -7.57
C PRO A 92 3.49 6.94 -7.01
N ARG A 93 3.05 7.78 -6.08
CA ARG A 93 3.82 8.86 -5.46
C ARG A 93 3.83 8.74 -3.93
N GLY A 94 4.83 9.36 -3.33
CA GLY A 94 5.00 9.43 -1.88
C GLY A 94 6.16 8.60 -1.35
N ARG A 95 6.14 8.31 -0.04
CA ARG A 95 7.24 7.63 0.67
C ARG A 95 6.73 6.56 1.61
N GLY A 96 7.22 5.34 1.40
CA GLY A 96 6.99 4.22 2.32
C GLY A 96 7.54 4.46 3.73
N LEU A 97 7.39 3.46 4.58
CA LEU A 97 7.76 3.53 5.98
C LEU A 97 9.28 3.59 6.14
N THR A 98 9.74 4.60 6.88
CA THR A 98 11.15 4.74 7.29
C THR A 98 11.36 4.01 8.62
N LEU A 99 12.59 3.57 8.90
CA LEU A 99 12.90 2.89 10.18
C LEU A 99 12.52 3.74 11.41
N PRO A 100 12.84 5.05 11.48
CA PRO A 100 12.43 5.86 12.63
C PRO A 100 10.90 5.98 12.76
N ALA A 101 10.18 6.05 11.64
CA ALA A 101 8.73 6.09 11.66
C ALA A 101 8.13 4.74 12.13
N ALA A 102 8.73 3.62 11.71
CA ALA A 102 8.32 2.28 12.16
C ALA A 102 8.49 2.11 13.67
N VAL A 103 9.61 2.57 14.23
CA VAL A 103 9.86 2.53 15.68
C VAL A 103 8.83 3.37 16.43
N ARG A 104 8.61 4.63 16.02
CA ARG A 104 7.60 5.51 16.63
C ARG A 104 6.20 4.88 16.61
N MET A 105 5.83 4.29 15.48
CA MET A 105 4.55 3.63 15.28
C MET A 105 4.38 2.44 16.22
N TYR A 106 5.41 1.61 16.39
CA TYR A 106 5.38 0.46 17.30
C TYR A 106 5.31 0.91 18.76
N VAL A 107 6.12 1.88 19.17
CA VAL A 107 6.08 2.48 20.51
C VAL A 107 4.68 3.03 20.82
N ARG A 108 4.06 3.76 19.89
CA ARG A 108 2.71 4.29 20.05
C ARG A 108 1.66 3.17 20.16
N SER A 109 1.83 2.08 19.40
CA SER A 109 0.96 0.90 19.48
C SER A 109 1.05 0.23 20.85
N VAL A 110 2.26 0.06 21.38
CA VAL A 110 2.49 -0.49 22.73
C VAL A 110 1.93 0.44 23.81
N ALA A 111 2.16 1.75 23.71
CA ALA A 111 1.62 2.73 24.65
C ALA A 111 0.08 2.73 24.66
N ASN A 112 -0.57 2.65 23.49
CA ASN A 112 -2.02 2.55 23.39
C ASN A 112 -2.55 1.22 23.95
N TRP A 113 -1.82 0.11 23.79
CA TRP A 113 -2.16 -1.17 24.42
C TRP A 113 -2.04 -1.11 25.95
N GLY A 114 -0.97 -0.49 26.47
CA GLY A 114 -0.79 -0.25 27.90
C GLY A 114 -1.89 0.63 28.51
N ARG A 115 -2.27 1.72 27.82
CA ARG A 115 -3.40 2.58 28.24
C ARG A 115 -4.74 1.85 28.35
N ARG A 116 -4.89 0.71 27.68
CA ARG A 116 -6.09 -0.14 27.75
C ARG A 116 -5.96 -1.28 28.76
N GLY A 117 -4.94 -1.23 29.63
CA GLY A 117 -4.67 -2.30 30.59
C GLY A 117 -4.30 -3.60 29.91
N PHE A 118 -3.55 -3.54 28.80
CA PHE A 118 -3.08 -4.71 28.05
C PHE A 118 -4.19 -5.61 27.48
N ARG A 119 -5.41 -5.10 27.32
CA ARG A 119 -6.51 -5.83 26.69
C ARG A 119 -6.41 -5.77 25.16
N ARG A 120 -6.75 -6.88 24.49
CA ARG A 120 -6.90 -6.92 23.03
C ARG A 120 -8.16 -6.16 22.60
N ILE A 121 -8.18 -5.73 21.35
CA ILE A 121 -9.39 -5.28 20.65
C ILE A 121 -10.11 -6.51 20.15
#